data_AF-A0AAU4R3L8-F1
#
_entry.id   AF-A0AAU4R3L8-F1
#
_cell.length_a   1.000
_cell.length_b   1.000
_cell.length_c   1.000
_cell.angle_alpha   90.00
_cell.angle_beta   90.00
_cell.angle_gamma   90.00
#
_symmetry.space_group_name_H-M   'P 1'
#
loop_
_entity.id
_entity.type
_entity.pdbx_description
1 polymer ?
#
loop_
_entity_poly.entity_id
_entity_poly.type
_entity_poly.pdbx_seq_one_letter_code
_entity_poly.pdbx_strand_id
1 'polypeptide(L)'
;MSEAAVKRLMDRTLECTGLRDQAGEPLLCTPHDFRRMFATEAVAGGVHIAARILGHKTLTTTQAYLAVFQDYLIRTYRGFLDRRRAARPQEEYSEPTPEEWRDFQQHFELRKVSLGTCGRPYVTPCKHEHACFSEPAIATRGSG
;
A
#
# COMPACT_ATOMS: atom_id res chain seq x y z
N MET A 1 -6.73 -30.46 33.99
CA MET A 1 -5.27 -30.29 34.19
C MET A 1 -5.02 -28.90 34.76
N SER A 2 -4.09 -28.75 35.70
CA SER A 2 -3.70 -27.42 36.21
C SER A 2 -2.69 -26.75 35.27
N GLU A 3 -2.60 -25.43 35.33
CA GLU A 3 -1.64 -24.63 34.54
C GLU A 3 -0.18 -25.06 34.80
N ALA A 4 0.16 -25.35 36.05
CA ALA A 4 1.45 -25.90 36.43
C ALA A 4 1.74 -27.28 35.80
N ALA A 5 0.71 -28.11 35.61
CA ALA A 5 0.87 -29.40 34.94
C ALA A 5 1.13 -29.24 33.43
N VAL A 6 0.43 -28.31 32.78
CA VAL A 6 0.67 -27.95 31.38
C VAL A 6 2.10 -27.44 31.20
N LYS A 7 2.53 -26.51 32.06
CA LYS A 7 3.90 -25.96 31.98
C LYS A 7 4.96 -27.04 32.10
N ARG A 8 4.86 -27.94 33.08
CA ARG A 8 5.82 -29.05 33.24
C ARG A 8 5.88 -29.98 32.02
N LEU A 9 4.73 -30.27 31.40
CA LEU A 9 4.69 -31.08 30.18
C LEU A 9 5.35 -30.36 29.01
N MET A 10 5.13 -29.05 28.88
CA MET A 10 5.78 -28.22 27.86
C MET A 10 7.29 -28.16 28.07
N ASP A 11 7.76 -27.88 29.29
CA ASP A 11 9.18 -27.82 29.62
C ASP A 11 9.88 -29.15 29.26
N ARG A 12 9.29 -30.29 29.66
CA ARG A 12 9.82 -31.63 29.31
C ARG A 12 9.83 -31.88 27.80
N THR A 13 8.81 -31.43 27.08
CA THR A 13 8.73 -31.62 25.63
C THR A 13 9.83 -30.80 24.94
N LEU A 14 10.04 -29.55 25.37
CA LEU A 14 11.09 -28.68 24.85
C LEU A 14 12.48 -29.27 25.11
N GLU A 15 12.74 -29.78 26.32
CA GLU A 15 13.98 -30.48 26.66
C GLU A 15 14.23 -31.67 25.71
N CYS A 16 13.22 -32.49 25.43
CA CYS A 16 13.34 -33.61 24.50
C CYS A 16 13.66 -33.21 23.06
N THR A 17 13.31 -31.99 22.64
CA THR A 17 13.61 -31.53 21.27
C THR A 17 15.09 -31.17 21.07
N GLY A 18 15.82 -30.88 22.15
CA GLY A 18 17.20 -30.39 22.09
C GLY A 18 17.36 -29.01 21.41
N LEU A 19 16.27 -28.30 21.13
CA LEU A 19 16.30 -26.99 20.50
C LEU A 19 16.94 -25.96 21.45
N ARG A 20 17.82 -25.13 20.88
CA ARG A 20 18.52 -24.06 21.58
C ARG A 20 18.27 -22.72 20.88
N ASP A 21 18.38 -21.64 21.63
CA ASP A 21 18.31 -20.29 21.07
C ASP A 21 19.63 -19.90 20.36
N GLN A 22 19.72 -18.66 19.89
CA GLN A 22 20.91 -18.14 19.20
C GLN A 22 22.15 -18.03 20.10
N ALA A 23 21.97 -17.95 21.41
CA ALA A 23 23.06 -17.96 22.39
C ALA A 23 23.49 -19.38 22.77
N GLY A 24 22.78 -20.39 22.27
CA GLY A 24 23.01 -21.79 22.62
C GLY A 24 22.33 -22.22 23.92
N GLU A 25 21.44 -21.42 24.50
CA GLU A 25 20.73 -21.76 25.72
C GLU A 25 19.45 -22.56 25.42
N PRO A 26 18.97 -23.40 26.35
CA PRO A 26 17.70 -24.10 26.19
C PRO A 26 16.53 -23.14 25.94
N LEU A 27 15.67 -23.47 24.98
CA LEU A 27 14.50 -22.66 24.67
C LEU A 27 13.51 -22.61 25.84
N LEU A 28 13.26 -21.41 26.34
CA LEU A 28 12.23 -21.13 27.34
C LEU A 28 10.99 -20.61 26.62
N CYS A 29 9.94 -21.42 26.55
CA CYS A 29 8.66 -21.01 25.97
C CYS A 29 7.52 -21.14 26.97
N THR A 30 6.60 -20.18 26.92
CA THR A 30 5.37 -20.16 27.71
C THR A 30 4.18 -20.57 26.82
N PRO A 31 3.03 -20.98 27.41
CA PRO A 31 1.80 -21.17 26.64
C PRO A 31 1.40 -19.96 25.78
N HIS A 32 1.74 -18.75 26.25
CA HIS A 32 1.50 -17.52 25.52
C HIS A 32 2.33 -17.43 24.23
N ASP A 33 3.55 -17.95 24.19
CA ASP A 33 4.39 -17.92 22.99
C ASP A 33 3.82 -18.80 21.89
N PHE A 34 3.28 -19.98 22.23
CA PHE A 34 2.57 -20.83 21.28
C PHE A 34 1.29 -20.17 20.75
N ARG A 35 0.56 -19.46 21.62
CA ARG A 35 -0.60 -18.66 21.18
C ARG A 35 -0.17 -17.58 20.19
N ARG A 36 0.96 -16.91 20.40
CA ARG A 36 1.49 -15.89 19.48
C ARG A 36 1.90 -16.50 18.13
N MET A 37 2.60 -17.64 18.13
CA MET A 37 2.98 -18.35 16.91
C MET A 37 1.75 -18.74 16.10
N PHE A 38 0.79 -19.41 16.73
CA PHE A 38 -0.48 -19.79 16.09
C PHE A 38 -1.24 -18.59 15.54
N ALA A 39 -1.38 -17.51 16.33
CA ALA A 39 -2.11 -16.32 15.90
C ALA A 39 -1.46 -15.64 14.70
N THR A 40 -0.13 -15.58 14.68
CA THR A 40 0.65 -15.01 13.56
C THR A 40 0.43 -15.83 12.29
N GLU A 41 0.58 -17.16 12.36
CA GLU A 41 0.38 -18.02 11.20
C GLU A 41 -1.07 -18.02 10.69
N ALA A 42 -2.05 -18.08 11.59
CA ALA A 42 -3.46 -18.05 11.21
C ALA A 42 -3.82 -16.74 10.49
N VAL A 43 -3.36 -15.60 11.02
CA VAL A 43 -3.60 -14.29 10.40
C VAL A 43 -2.86 -14.16 9.07
N ALA A 44 -1.58 -14.57 9.02
CA ALA A 44 -0.77 -14.53 7.80
C ALA A 44 -1.33 -15.46 6.70
N GLY A 45 -1.87 -16.61 7.08
CA GLY A 45 -2.53 -17.57 6.19
C GLY A 45 -3.95 -17.17 5.77
N GLY A 46 -4.45 -16.00 6.18
CA GLY A 46 -5.75 -15.49 5.76
C GLY A 46 -6.95 -16.07 6.53
N VAL A 47 -6.73 -16.66 7.71
CA VAL A 47 -7.82 -17.15 8.57
C VAL A 47 -8.54 -15.96 9.21
N HIS A 48 -9.56 -15.46 8.51
CA HIS A 48 -10.36 -14.30 8.92
C HIS A 48 -11.12 -14.49 10.25
N ILE A 49 -11.30 -15.74 10.71
CA ILE A 49 -11.92 -16.06 12.00
C ILE A 49 -10.92 -16.21 13.18
N ALA A 50 -9.64 -15.90 12.98
CA ALA A 50 -8.60 -16.09 14.01
C ALA A 50 -8.94 -15.42 15.36
N ALA A 51 -9.55 -14.23 15.34
CA ALA A 51 -10.00 -13.54 16.57
C ALA A 51 -11.03 -14.36 17.36
N ARG A 52 -11.95 -15.05 16.65
CA ARG A 52 -12.99 -15.86 17.27
C ARG A 52 -12.44 -17.15 17.88
N ILE A 53 -11.45 -17.76 17.21
CA ILE A 53 -10.71 -18.93 17.72
C ILE A 53 -9.97 -18.57 19.00
N LEU A 54 -9.33 -17.39 19.04
CA LEU A 54 -8.58 -16.92 20.20
C LEU A 54 -9.47 -16.35 21.33
N GLY A 55 -10.80 -16.33 21.15
CA GLY A 55 -11.73 -15.79 22.14
C GLY A 55 -11.57 -14.29 22.39
N HIS A 56 -11.02 -13.55 21.44
CA HIS A 56 -10.82 -12.10 21.58
C HIS A 56 -12.17 -11.37 21.46
N LYS A 57 -12.49 -10.54 22.46
CA LYS A 57 -13.69 -9.68 22.43
C LYS A 57 -13.59 -8.55 21.41
N THR A 58 -12.36 -8.09 21.12
CA THR A 58 -12.08 -7.01 20.18
C THR A 58 -11.05 -7.46 19.16
N LEU A 59 -11.27 -7.07 17.90
CA LEU A 59 -10.37 -7.38 16.78
C LEU A 59 -8.96 -6.79 16.96
N THR A 60 -8.85 -5.69 17.70
CA THR A 60 -7.59 -4.97 17.96
C THR A 60 -6.49 -5.87 18.52
N THR A 61 -6.83 -6.81 19.40
CA THR A 61 -5.86 -7.76 19.99
C THR A 61 -5.34 -8.81 19.00
N THR A 62 -6.13 -9.16 17.97
CA THR A 62 -5.67 -10.01 16.86
C THR A 62 -4.94 -9.21 15.79
N GLN A 63 -5.31 -7.94 15.60
CA GLN A 63 -4.70 -7.08 14.58
C GLN A 63 -3.21 -6.82 14.81
N ALA A 64 -2.71 -6.92 16.04
CA ALA A 64 -1.26 -6.86 16.31
C ALA A 64 -0.44 -7.90 15.52
N TYR A 65 -1.05 -9.03 15.15
CA TYR A 65 -0.41 -10.07 14.33
C TYR A 65 -0.41 -9.75 12.82
N LEU A 66 -1.16 -8.74 12.36
CA LEU A 66 -1.16 -8.31 10.95
C LEU A 66 0.11 -7.57 10.55
N ALA A 67 0.92 -7.06 11.49
CA ALA A 67 2.16 -6.35 11.14
C ALA A 67 3.09 -7.22 10.28
N VAL A 68 3.16 -8.53 10.56
CA VAL A 68 3.92 -9.51 9.76
C VAL A 68 3.35 -9.68 8.34
N PHE A 69 2.03 -9.51 8.18
CA PHE A 69 1.35 -9.58 6.88
C PHE A 69 1.58 -8.32 6.03
N GLN A 70 1.84 -7.15 6.62
CA GLN A 70 2.02 -5.91 5.86
C GLN A 70 3.25 -5.97 4.93
N ASP A 71 4.38 -6.52 5.38
CA ASP A 71 5.58 -6.65 4.54
C ASP A 71 5.34 -7.63 3.37
N TYR A 72 4.69 -8.76 3.64
CA TYR A 72 4.35 -9.74 2.61
C TYR A 72 3.35 -9.18 1.59
N LEU A 73 2.33 -8.44 2.06
CA LEU A 73 1.37 -7.74 1.21
C LEU A 73 2.06 -6.72 0.30
N ILE A 74 2.92 -5.86 0.87
CA ILE A 74 3.63 -4.84 0.09
C ILE A 74 4.49 -5.51 -0.98
N ARG A 75 5.22 -6.57 -0.63
CA ARG A 75 6.04 -7.34 -1.59
C ARG A 75 5.19 -7.96 -2.69
N THR A 76 4.09 -8.60 -2.33
CA THR A 76 3.18 -9.27 -3.27
C THR A 76 2.52 -8.26 -4.22
N TYR A 77 2.08 -7.13 -3.67
CA TYR A 77 1.47 -6.05 -4.46
C TYR A 77 2.47 -5.40 -5.41
N ARG A 78 3.70 -5.10 -4.96
CA ARG A 78 4.77 -4.60 -5.83
C ARG A 78 5.07 -5.59 -6.95
N GLY A 79 5.24 -6.87 -6.63
CA GLY A 79 5.46 -7.92 -7.64
C GLY A 79 4.29 -8.09 -8.61
N PHE A 80 3.04 -7.82 -8.20
CA PHE A 80 1.90 -7.75 -9.12
C PHE A 80 1.99 -6.56 -10.07
N LEU A 81 2.29 -5.36 -9.56
CA LEU A 81 2.47 -4.15 -10.37
C LEU A 81 3.60 -4.30 -11.38
N ASP A 82 4.74 -4.84 -10.96
CA ASP A 82 5.91 -5.01 -11.82
C ASP A 82 5.62 -5.99 -12.97
N ARG A 83 4.92 -7.09 -12.70
CA ARG A 83 4.45 -8.02 -13.74
C ARG A 83 3.53 -7.34 -14.75
N ARG A 84 2.61 -6.49 -14.31
CA ARG A 84 1.74 -5.73 -15.21
C ARG A 84 2.50 -4.72 -16.05
N ARG A 85 3.48 -4.03 -15.47
CA ARG A 85 4.34 -3.07 -16.20
C ARG A 85 5.17 -3.78 -17.26
N ALA A 86 5.72 -4.94 -16.93
CA ALA A 86 6.50 -5.76 -17.87
C ALA A 86 5.67 -6.31 -19.04
N ALA A 87 4.38 -6.60 -18.81
CA ALA A 87 3.47 -7.08 -19.86
C ALA A 87 2.93 -5.97 -20.77
N ARG A 88 3.21 -4.71 -20.46
CA ARG A 88 2.72 -3.56 -21.22
C ARG A 88 3.64 -3.29 -22.41
N PRO A 89 3.10 -3.06 -23.62
CA PRO A 89 3.92 -2.72 -24.78
C PRO A 89 4.81 -1.51 -24.49
N GLN A 90 6.09 -1.58 -24.88
CA GLN A 90 7.04 -0.50 -24.64
C GLN A 90 6.59 0.80 -25.34
N GLU A 91 5.87 0.72 -26.47
CA GLU A 91 5.37 1.90 -27.18
C GLU A 91 4.44 2.77 -26.32
N GLU A 92 3.76 2.23 -25.30
CA GLU A 92 2.92 3.01 -24.38
C GLU A 92 3.74 3.87 -23.39
N TYR A 93 5.05 3.63 -23.28
CA TYR A 93 5.99 4.39 -22.45
C TYR A 93 6.92 5.29 -23.25
N SER A 94 6.74 5.40 -24.57
CA SER A 94 7.55 6.29 -25.41
C SER A 94 7.42 7.74 -24.95
N GLU A 95 8.55 8.44 -24.82
CA GLU A 95 8.52 9.88 -24.61
C GLU A 95 7.89 10.55 -25.83
N PRO A 96 6.88 11.44 -25.64
CA PRO A 96 6.28 12.16 -26.75
C PRO A 96 7.33 12.97 -27.52
N THR A 97 7.27 12.92 -28.84
CA THR A 97 8.09 13.79 -29.69
C THR A 97 7.73 15.27 -29.47
N PRO A 98 8.65 16.20 -29.77
CA PRO A 98 8.34 17.63 -29.76
C PRO A 98 7.15 17.99 -30.65
N GLU A 99 6.97 17.30 -31.78
CA GLU A 99 5.81 17.42 -32.66
C GLU A 99 4.51 17.00 -31.97
N GLU A 100 4.45 15.79 -31.40
CA GLU A 100 3.27 15.30 -30.66
C GLU A 100 2.96 16.18 -29.45
N TRP A 101 3.98 16.71 -28.79
CA TRP A 101 3.82 17.65 -27.70
C TRP A 101 3.21 18.98 -28.17
N ARG A 102 3.68 19.51 -29.30
CA ARG A 102 3.09 20.71 -29.92
C ARG A 102 1.65 20.47 -30.35
N ASP A 103 1.34 19.33 -30.94
CA ASP A 103 -0.02 18.99 -31.37
C ASP A 103 -0.97 18.81 -30.17
N PHE A 104 -0.49 18.17 -29.10
CA PHE A 104 -1.19 18.07 -27.83
C PHE A 104 -1.44 19.46 -27.23
N GLN A 105 -0.43 20.34 -27.21
CA GLN A 105 -0.58 21.72 -26.74
C GLN A 105 -1.56 22.52 -27.60
N GLN A 106 -1.47 22.44 -28.93
CA GLN A 106 -2.41 23.08 -29.85
C GLN A 106 -3.85 22.68 -29.57
N HIS A 107 -4.10 21.43 -29.18
CA HIS A 107 -5.44 20.96 -28.78
C HIS A 107 -6.04 21.78 -27.61
N PHE A 108 -5.22 22.27 -26.68
CA PHE A 108 -5.65 23.20 -25.61
C PHE A 108 -5.66 24.66 -26.08
N GLU A 109 -4.76 25.05 -26.97
CA GLU A 109 -4.66 26.41 -27.50
C GLU A 109 -5.78 26.77 -28.49
N LEU A 110 -6.46 25.78 -29.08
CA LEU A 110 -7.63 25.98 -29.94
C LEU A 110 -8.81 26.64 -29.18
N ARG A 111 -8.83 26.58 -27.85
CA ARG A 111 -9.77 27.39 -27.04
C ARG A 111 -9.15 28.75 -26.74
N LYS A 112 -9.23 29.65 -27.72
CA LYS A 112 -8.94 31.07 -27.51
C LYS A 112 -10.01 31.65 -26.59
N VAL A 113 -9.60 32.05 -25.38
CA VAL A 113 -10.40 32.93 -24.53
C VAL A 113 -9.95 34.36 -24.76
N SER A 114 -10.80 35.32 -24.43
CA SER A 114 -10.57 36.75 -24.69
C SER A 114 -9.24 37.31 -24.16
N LEU A 115 -8.64 36.69 -23.13
CA LEU A 115 -7.38 37.12 -22.50
C LEU A 115 -6.17 36.19 -22.75
N GLY A 116 -6.29 35.14 -23.58
CA GLY A 116 -5.19 34.20 -23.87
C GLY A 116 -5.65 32.77 -24.15
N THR A 117 -4.78 31.80 -23.86
CA THR A 117 -5.07 30.36 -24.00
C THR A 117 -5.47 29.75 -22.66
N CYS A 118 -6.44 28.82 -22.66
CA CYS A 118 -6.91 28.16 -21.45
C CYS A 118 -6.46 26.69 -21.43
N GLY A 119 -5.56 26.32 -20.51
CA GLY A 119 -5.08 24.94 -20.35
C GLY A 119 -6.07 23.95 -19.71
N ARG A 120 -7.38 24.23 -19.67
CA ARG A 120 -8.37 23.29 -19.13
C ARG A 120 -8.62 22.14 -20.12
N PRO A 121 -8.84 20.90 -19.65
CA PRO A 121 -9.23 19.78 -20.51
C PRO A 121 -10.48 20.09 -21.34
N TYR A 122 -10.52 19.54 -22.56
CA TYR A 122 -11.68 19.55 -23.43
C TYR A 122 -12.93 19.10 -22.64
N VAL A 123 -14.08 19.73 -22.88
CA VAL A 123 -15.38 19.51 -22.18
C VAL A 123 -15.48 20.10 -20.75
N THR A 124 -14.43 20.68 -20.18
CA THR A 124 -14.55 21.35 -18.88
C THR A 124 -15.00 22.81 -19.06
N PRO A 125 -16.12 23.27 -18.46
CA PRO A 125 -16.52 24.67 -18.55
C PRO A 125 -15.46 25.59 -17.93
N CYS A 126 -15.18 26.72 -18.58
CA CYS A 126 -14.24 27.73 -18.09
C CYS A 126 -14.99 29.04 -17.84
N LYS A 127 -14.89 29.57 -16.61
CA LYS A 127 -15.51 30.85 -16.22
C LYS A 127 -14.99 32.06 -17.01
N HIS A 128 -13.87 31.93 -17.71
CA HIS A 128 -13.24 32.99 -18.50
C HIS A 128 -13.56 32.91 -20.00
N GLU A 129 -14.37 31.94 -20.43
CA GLU A 129 -14.69 31.70 -21.85
C GLU A 129 -15.40 32.88 -22.53
N HIS A 130 -16.10 33.71 -21.74
CA HIS A 130 -16.85 34.88 -22.19
C HIS A 130 -16.46 36.17 -21.44
N ALA A 131 -15.29 36.22 -20.80
CA ALA A 131 -14.88 37.41 -20.04
C ALA A 131 -14.63 38.59 -21.00
N CYS A 132 -15.56 39.54 -21.09
CA CYS A 132 -15.37 40.75 -21.89
C CYS A 132 -14.31 41.67 -21.23
N PHE A 133 -13.63 42.51 -22.02
CA PHE A 133 -12.46 43.35 -21.68
C PHE A 133 -12.63 44.41 -20.57
N SER A 134 -13.63 44.28 -19.71
CA SER A 134 -13.93 45.25 -18.67
C SER A 134 -13.72 44.64 -17.30
N GLU A 135 -12.46 44.55 -16.85
CA GLU A 135 -11.99 44.99 -15.52
C GLU A 135 -10.53 44.51 -15.28
N PRO A 136 -9.64 45.38 -14.78
CA PRO A 136 -8.20 45.15 -14.81
C PRO A 136 -7.72 44.43 -13.55
N ALA A 137 -7.23 43.19 -13.65
CA ALA A 137 -6.32 42.66 -12.62
C ALA A 137 -5.52 41.42 -13.06
N ILE A 138 -4.20 41.56 -12.91
CA ILE A 138 -3.15 40.54 -12.79
C ILE A 138 -2.42 40.19 -14.10
N ALA A 139 -1.43 41.03 -14.40
CA ALA A 139 -0.25 40.64 -15.17
C ALA A 139 0.63 39.71 -14.34
N THR A 140 0.81 38.47 -14.76
CA THR A 140 2.03 37.71 -14.44
C THR A 140 2.90 37.70 -15.68
N ARG A 141 3.97 38.50 -15.62
CA ARG A 141 5.06 38.57 -16.59
C ARG A 141 5.56 37.16 -16.90
N GLY A 142 5.68 36.86 -18.19
CA GLY A 142 6.56 35.80 -18.67
C GLY A 142 8.01 36.19 -18.40
N SER A 143 8.75 35.28 -17.76
CA SER A 143 10.21 35.27 -17.75
C SER A 143 10.62 34.31 -18.87
N GLY A 144 11.47 34.79 -19.77
CA GLY A 144 12.09 33.99 -20.83
C GLY A 144 13.19 33.06 -20.33
#